data_AF-A0A9X2IZA6-F1
#
_entry.id   AF-A0A9X2IZA6-F1
#
_cell.length_a   1.000
_cell.length_b   1.000
_cell.length_c   1.000
_cell.angle_alpha   90.00
_cell.angle_beta   90.00
_cell.angle_gamma   90.00
#
_symmetry.space_group_name_H-M   'P 1'
#
loop_
_entity.id
_entity.type
_entity.pdbx_description
1 polymer ?
#
loop_
_entity_poly.entity_id
_entity_poly.type
_entity_poly.pdbx_seq_one_letter_code
_entity_poly.pdbx_strand_id
1 'polypeptide(L)' 'MHRLGRRALTDCGRASIDTTRGGRQRYCTRACANRDAVRRHRARRG' A
#
# COMPACT_ATOMS: atom_id res chain seq x y z
N MET A 1 5.90 -15.43 12.04
CA MET A 1 6.10 -14.77 10.72
C MET A 1 4.77 -14.20 10.26
N HIS A 2 4.59 -12.87 10.20
CA HIS A 2 3.32 -12.25 9.81
C HIS A 2 3.52 -11.51 8.48
N ARG A 3 3.49 -12.24 7.35
CA ARG A 3 3.53 -11.66 5.98
C ARG A 3 2.15 -11.20 5.48
N LEU A 4 1.15 -11.35 6.34
CA LEU A 4 -0.20 -10.84 6.19
C LEU A 4 -0.26 -9.50 6.94
N GLY A 5 -0.20 -8.41 6.17
CA GLY A 5 -0.34 -7.05 6.68
C GLY A 5 -1.77 -6.55 6.50
N ARG A 6 -2.24 -5.73 7.44
CA ARG A 6 -3.47 -4.93 7.22
C ARG A 6 -3.16 -3.74 6.32
N ARG A 7 -4.19 -3.35 5.58
CA ARG A 7 -4.21 -2.38 4.48
C ARG A 7 -3.38 -1.12 4.73
N ALA A 8 -2.63 -0.71 3.71
CA ALA A 8 -2.07 0.65 3.62
C ALA A 8 -3.05 1.69 3.03
N LEU A 9 -4.18 1.25 2.45
CA LEU A 9 -5.21 2.13 1.89
C LEU A 9 -6.60 1.69 2.37
N THR A 10 -7.34 2.62 2.97
CA THR A 10 -8.73 2.42 3.42
C THR A 10 -9.66 1.97 2.30
N ASP A 11 -9.49 2.48 1.08
CA ASP A 11 -10.31 2.14 -0.10
C ASP A 11 -9.92 0.86 -0.84
N CYS A 12 -8.82 0.20 -0.47
CA CYS A 12 -8.43 -1.01 -1.20
C CYS A 12 -9.03 -2.26 -0.56
N GLY A 13 -10.10 -2.79 -1.17
CA GLY A 13 -10.79 -4.03 -0.82
C GLY A 13 -9.92 -5.28 -0.57
N ARG A 14 -8.68 -5.29 -1.06
CA ARG A 14 -7.86 -6.50 -1.24
C ARG A 14 -6.96 -6.79 -0.04
N ALA A 15 -6.83 -8.07 0.30
CA ALA A 15 -5.76 -8.54 1.18
C ALA A 15 -4.40 -8.34 0.49
N SER A 16 -3.38 -7.97 1.26
CA SER A 16 -1.99 -7.90 0.78
C SER A 16 -1.15 -8.98 1.45
N ILE A 17 -0.38 -9.71 0.64
CA ILE A 17 0.60 -10.68 1.11
C ILE A 17 1.97 -10.19 0.65
N ASP A 18 2.89 -10.04 1.59
CA ASP A 18 4.24 -9.64 1.25
C ASP A 18 4.99 -10.78 0.55
N THR A 19 5.22 -10.62 -0.75
CA THR A 19 5.96 -11.56 -1.60
C THR A 19 7.44 -11.20 -1.73
N THR A 20 7.91 -10.11 -1.10
CA THR A 20 9.30 -9.67 -1.20
C THR A 20 10.20 -10.44 -0.24
N ARG A 21 11.42 -10.77 -0.67
CA ARG A 21 12.42 -11.50 0.14
C ARG A 21 12.72 -10.80 1.49
N GLY A 22 12.59 -9.47 1.54
CA GLY A 22 12.91 -8.66 2.71
C GLY A 22 11.72 -8.18 3.54
N GLY A 23 10.48 -8.59 3.24
CA GLY A 23 9.33 -8.19 4.06
C GLY A 23 9.02 -6.68 4.03
N ARG A 24 9.20 -6.02 2.87
CA ARG A 24 9.03 -4.57 2.71
C ARG A 24 7.80 -4.17 1.89
N GLN A 25 6.96 -5.11 1.46
CA GLN A 25 5.80 -4.82 0.63
C GLN A 25 4.70 -4.20 1.49
N ARG A 26 4.50 -2.88 1.33
CA ARG A 26 3.49 -2.11 2.06
C ARG A 26 2.14 -2.04 1.34
N TYR A 27 2.12 -2.29 0.03
CA TYR A 27 0.94 -2.13 -0.81
C TYR A 27 0.63 -3.40 -1.58
N CYS A 28 -0.67 -3.64 -1.76
CA CYS A 28 -1.24 -4.74 -2.51
C CYS A 28 -0.64 -4.90 -3.93
N THR A 29 -0.38 -3.76 -4.58
CA THR A 29 0.05 -3.63 -5.98
C THR A 29 0.74 -2.29 -6.16
N ARG A 30 1.41 -2.10 -7.30
CA ARG A 30 1.93 -0.79 -7.70
C ARG A 30 0.84 0.28 -7.86
N ALA A 31 -0.37 -0.10 -8.27
CA ALA A 31 -1.51 0.81 -8.37
C ALA A 31 -1.93 1.35 -6.99
N CYS A 32 -1.96 0.49 -5.97
CA CYS A 32 -2.16 0.90 -4.56
C CYS A 32 -1.09 1.94 -4.16
N ALA A 33 0.19 1.67 -4.40
CA ALA A 33 1.28 2.58 -4.05
C ALA A 33 1.15 3.96 -4.74
N ASN A 34 0.86 3.97 -6.04
CA ASN A 34 0.70 5.22 -6.80
C ASN A 34 -0.48 6.05 -6.31
N ARG A 35 -1.61 5.42 -5.95
CA ARG A 35 -2.79 6.12 -5.43
C ARG A 35 -2.48 6.84 -4.12
N ASP A 36 -1.76 6.19 -3.21
CA ASP A 36 -1.34 6.81 -1.95
C ASP A 36 -0.37 7.97 -2.19
N ALA A 37 0.59 7.81 -3.11
CA ALA A 37 1.50 8.89 -3.50
C ALA A 37 0.74 10.12 -4.06
N VAL A 38 -0.23 9.91 -4.95
CA VAL A 38 -1.07 10.99 -5.52
C VAL A 38 -1.92 11.65 -4.42
N ARG A 39 -2.49 10.88 -3.49
CA ARG A 39 -3.25 11.43 -2.36
C ARG A 39 -2.38 12.35 -1.50
N ARG A 40 -1.19 11.88 -1.09
CA ARG A 40 -0.22 12.69 -0.33
C ARG A 40 0.23 13.92 -1.10
N HIS A 41 0.41 13.80 -2.41
CA HIS A 41 0.78 14.93 -3.26
C HIS A 41 -0.31 16.00 -3.31
N ARG A 42 -1.57 15.61 -3.50
CA ARG A 42 -2.72 16.53 -3.49
C ARG A 42 -2.92 17.19 -2.14
N ALA A 43 -2.79 16.45 -1.04
CA ALA A 43 -2.88 16.98 0.32
C ALA A 43 -1.76 17.98 0.68
N ARG A 44 -0.65 18.01 -0.08
CA ARG A 44 0.41 19.01 0.07
C ARG A 44 0.24 20.23 -0.84
N ARG A 45 -0.61 20.13 -1.87
CA ARG A 45 -0.84 21.18 -2.87
C ARG A 45 -2.14 21.95 -2.67
N GLY A 46 -3.08 21.40 -1.90
CA GLY A 46 -4.25 22.13 -1.40
C GLY A 46 -3.92 22.70 -0.02
#